data_AF-A0A1I1VA85-F1
#
_entry.id   AF-A0A1I1VA85-F1
#
_cell.length_a   1.000
_cell.length_b   1.000
_cell.length_c   1.000
_cell.angle_alpha   90.00
_cell.angle_beta   90.00
_cell.angle_gamma   90.00
#
_symmetry.space_group_name_H-M   'P 1'
#
loop_
_entity.id
_entity.type
_entity.pdbx_description
1 polymer ?
#
loop_
_entity_poly.entity_id
_entity_poly.type
_entity_poly.pdbx_seq_one_letter_code
_entity_poly.pdbx_strand_id
1 'polypeptide(L)'
;MTSPSSPTVPARAAYRDVALLIAAASGHSLWATVMIALREYATIQVPHSGLVGRVLMAVGAIAMAGWLIRLTAARKSGSAWALAGAAALAAAVAADAAGLVPADGGSTSGVLAPLAGAGLTVWLVREILRHHGVRLHASAGPADADTQGGVFAAALLGFAAAGLAMVTVSLWFPQSTLSGHQLEAGGITTGSQAFAAFVWTAVAEELAETAAVLALLGAAGRPVREAVALCLLLRLAGHAYLGAAAVAAMVAGAVAVLLFLRYRSVVPLLLAHFAWDAKVRDWVIPQLYAVDTGDGTRTVLLFASWRTSTVTLLLTAGAALWLLHFAQPTTASNSNQAGEAAGSGRTSPPAAASPARRAP
;
A
#
# COMPACT_ATOMS: atom_id res chain seq x y z
N MET A 1 29.45 -7.54 25.60
CA MET A 1 28.88 -8.07 24.35
C MET A 1 28.21 -6.92 23.62
N THR A 2 28.79 -6.43 22.53
CA THR A 2 28.16 -5.43 21.67
C THR A 2 27.12 -6.14 20.82
N SER A 3 25.86 -5.71 20.89
CA SER A 3 24.83 -6.21 19.99
C SER A 3 25.28 -5.96 18.55
N PRO A 4 25.26 -6.97 17.66
CA PRO A 4 25.65 -6.77 16.27
C PRO A 4 24.82 -5.62 15.69
N SER A 5 25.49 -4.61 15.15
CA SER A 5 24.85 -3.48 14.48
C SER A 5 23.97 -4.04 13.37
N SER A 6 22.66 -3.82 13.46
CA SER A 6 21.73 -4.28 12.44
C SER A 6 22.15 -3.70 11.08
N PRO A 7 22.16 -4.50 10.01
CA PRO A 7 22.55 -4.01 8.69
C PRO A 7 21.64 -2.84 8.29
N THR A 8 22.23 -1.67 8.08
CA THR A 8 21.51 -0.46 7.68
C THR A 8 21.37 -0.42 6.17
N VAL A 9 20.14 -0.37 5.66
CA VAL A 9 19.90 -0.18 4.22
C VAL A 9 20.35 1.23 3.83
N PRO A 10 21.15 1.44 2.77
CA PRO A 10 21.47 2.78 2.32
C PRO A 10 20.20 3.54 1.93
N ALA A 11 19.97 4.73 2.52
CA ALA A 11 18.75 5.52 2.29
C ALA A 11 18.43 5.73 0.81
N ARG A 12 19.42 6.08 -0.01
CA ARG A 12 19.26 6.26 -1.46
C ARG A 12 18.73 5.00 -2.16
N ALA A 13 19.16 3.81 -1.74
CA ALA A 13 18.67 2.56 -2.31
C ALA A 13 17.22 2.31 -1.90
N ALA A 14 16.86 2.55 -0.64
CA ALA A 14 15.49 2.43 -0.17
C ALA A 14 14.52 3.36 -0.92
N TYR A 15 14.85 4.65 -1.08
CA TYR A 15 13.98 5.57 -1.86
C TYR A 15 13.85 5.17 -3.33
N ARG A 16 14.96 4.78 -3.96
CA ARG A 16 14.92 4.33 -5.35
C ARG A 16 13.99 3.13 -5.49
N ASP A 17 14.11 2.15 -4.60
CA ASP A 17 13.32 0.94 -4.69
C ASP A 17 11.84 1.21 -4.34
N VAL A 18 11.56 2.09 -3.38
CA VAL A 18 10.18 2.58 -3.14
C VAL A 18 9.62 3.26 -4.38
N ALA A 19 10.33 4.23 -4.97
CA ALA A 19 9.84 4.98 -6.12
C ALA A 19 9.60 4.07 -7.34
N LEU A 20 10.52 3.15 -7.63
CA LEU A 20 10.37 2.18 -8.72
C LEU A 20 9.22 1.21 -8.45
N LEU A 21 9.04 0.77 -7.20
CA LEU A 21 7.93 -0.10 -6.82
C LEU A 21 6.58 0.60 -7.03
N ILE A 22 6.43 1.84 -6.57
CA ILE A 22 5.19 2.62 -6.75
C ILE A 22 4.94 2.87 -8.24
N ALA A 23 5.96 3.28 -8.99
CA ALA A 23 5.81 3.53 -10.42
C ALA A 23 5.36 2.28 -11.18
N ALA A 24 5.92 1.11 -10.85
CA ALA A 24 5.61 -0.13 -11.55
C ALA A 24 4.29 -0.78 -11.09
N ALA A 25 3.97 -0.72 -9.80
CA ALA A 25 2.72 -1.26 -9.26
C ALA A 25 1.55 -0.30 -9.52
N SER A 26 1.64 0.94 -9.04
CA SER A 26 0.50 1.87 -9.01
C SER A 26 0.51 2.93 -10.12
N GLY A 27 1.54 3.00 -10.95
CA GLY A 27 1.67 4.05 -11.98
C GLY A 27 0.48 4.15 -12.93
N HIS A 28 -0.11 3.01 -13.31
CA HIS A 28 -1.31 3.01 -14.17
C HIS A 28 -2.57 3.51 -13.43
N SER A 29 -2.73 3.19 -12.14
CA SER A 29 -3.83 3.68 -11.29
C SER A 29 -3.71 5.19 -11.04
N LEU A 30 -2.49 5.68 -10.80
CA LEU A 30 -2.20 7.11 -10.66
C LEU A 30 -2.48 7.85 -11.96
N TRP A 31 -2.09 7.29 -13.11
CA TRP A 31 -2.46 7.83 -14.42
C TRP A 31 -3.98 7.90 -14.59
N ALA A 32 -4.70 6.80 -14.32
CA ALA A 32 -6.15 6.76 -14.42
C ALA A 32 -6.81 7.83 -13.54
N THR A 33 -6.33 8.00 -12.31
CA THR A 33 -6.76 9.06 -11.39
C THR A 33 -6.60 10.45 -11.99
N VAL A 34 -5.42 10.76 -12.55
CA VAL A 34 -5.19 12.06 -13.20
C VAL A 34 -6.13 12.25 -14.39
N MET A 35 -6.36 11.21 -15.19
CA MET A 35 -7.28 11.30 -16.34
C MET A 35 -8.73 11.53 -15.92
N ILE A 36 -9.19 10.86 -14.86
CA ILE A 36 -10.53 11.10 -14.30
C ILE A 36 -10.61 12.52 -13.78
N ALA A 37 -9.62 12.98 -13.01
CA ALA A 37 -9.58 14.34 -12.49
C ALA A 37 -9.60 15.41 -13.61
N LEU A 38 -8.84 15.21 -14.69
CA LEU A 38 -8.84 16.13 -15.84
C LEU A 38 -10.20 16.16 -16.56
N ARG A 39 -10.83 15.00 -16.72
CA ARG A 39 -12.16 14.89 -17.32
C ARG A 39 -13.22 15.60 -16.48
N GLU A 40 -13.20 15.36 -15.17
CA GLU A 40 -14.21 15.83 -14.24
C GLU A 40 -14.04 17.32 -13.89
N TYR A 41 -12.81 17.78 -13.62
CA TYR A 41 -12.57 19.15 -13.15
C TYR A 41 -12.26 20.14 -14.26
N ALA A 42 -11.60 19.71 -15.34
CA ALA A 42 -11.19 20.60 -16.41
C ALA A 42 -12.05 20.47 -17.67
N THR A 43 -13.04 19.56 -17.68
CA THR A 43 -13.86 19.21 -18.87
C THR A 43 -13.02 18.82 -20.09
N ILE A 44 -11.76 18.41 -19.87
CA ILE A 44 -10.84 18.02 -20.93
C ILE A 44 -11.17 16.58 -21.31
N GLN A 45 -11.68 16.38 -22.53
CA GLN A 45 -11.73 15.05 -23.09
C GLN A 45 -10.32 14.61 -23.42
N VAL A 46 -9.84 13.55 -22.76
CA VAL A 46 -8.54 12.94 -23.07
C VAL A 46 -8.79 11.73 -23.97
N PRO A 47 -8.71 11.88 -25.31
CA PRO A 47 -8.82 10.75 -26.21
C PRO A 47 -7.71 9.73 -25.87
N HIS A 48 -8.04 8.45 -25.95
CA HIS A 48 -7.11 7.32 -25.72
C HIS A 48 -6.66 7.07 -24.26
N SER A 49 -7.28 7.67 -23.25
CA SER A 49 -6.95 7.43 -21.82
C SER A 49 -6.93 5.94 -21.45
N GLY A 50 -7.89 5.16 -21.96
CA GLY A 50 -7.97 3.72 -21.74
C GLY A 50 -6.85 2.92 -22.41
N LEU A 51 -6.40 3.31 -23.61
CA LEU A 51 -5.26 2.65 -24.27
C LEU A 51 -3.96 2.92 -23.51
N VAL A 52 -3.72 4.18 -23.12
CA VAL A 52 -2.54 4.56 -22.35
C VAL A 52 -2.51 3.83 -21.00
N GLY A 53 -3.64 3.73 -20.30
CA GLY A 53 -3.75 2.96 -19.06
C GLY A 53 -3.35 1.50 -19.23
N ARG A 54 -3.83 0.82 -20.28
CA ARG A 54 -3.47 -0.57 -20.58
C ARG A 54 -1.99 -0.73 -20.94
N VAL A 55 -1.43 0.21 -21.71
CA VAL A 55 0.02 0.22 -22.03
C VAL A 55 0.85 0.40 -20.76
N LEU A 56 0.50 1.35 -19.90
CA LEU A 56 1.20 1.58 -18.63
C LEU A 56 1.13 0.36 -17.71
N MET A 57 -0.02 -0.30 -17.65
CA MET A 57 -0.18 -1.55 -16.89
C MET A 57 0.73 -2.67 -17.41
N ALA A 58 0.78 -2.88 -18.74
CA ALA A 58 1.66 -3.87 -19.36
C ALA A 58 3.14 -3.54 -19.14
N VAL A 59 3.55 -2.28 -19.32
CA VAL A 59 4.92 -1.82 -19.09
C VAL A 59 5.31 -1.99 -17.62
N GLY A 60 4.43 -1.63 -16.68
CA GLY A 60 4.63 -1.84 -15.25
C GLY A 60 4.86 -3.30 -14.91
N ALA A 61 4.03 -4.20 -15.43
CA ALA A 61 4.19 -5.65 -15.23
C ALA A 61 5.51 -6.19 -15.81
N ILE A 62 5.90 -5.76 -17.02
CA ILE A 62 7.19 -6.15 -17.62
C ILE A 62 8.36 -5.64 -16.77
N ALA A 63 8.29 -4.39 -16.29
CA ALA A 63 9.31 -3.81 -15.42
C ALA A 63 9.42 -4.57 -14.08
N MET A 64 8.28 -4.90 -13.45
CA MET A 64 8.25 -5.71 -12.23
C MET A 64 8.86 -7.10 -12.44
N ALA A 65 8.51 -7.79 -13.53
CA ALA A 65 9.08 -9.10 -13.85
C ALA A 65 10.58 -9.03 -14.13
N GLY A 66 11.03 -8.05 -14.92
CA GLY A 66 12.46 -7.83 -15.19
C GLY A 66 13.25 -7.55 -13.91
N TRP A 67 12.70 -6.75 -13.00
CA TRP A 67 13.31 -6.48 -11.71
C TRP A 67 13.34 -7.73 -10.81
N LEU A 68 12.23 -8.47 -10.74
CA LEU A 68 12.14 -9.72 -10.00
C LEU A 68 13.15 -10.75 -10.50
N ILE A 69 13.31 -10.89 -11.83
CA ILE A 69 14.32 -11.76 -12.44
C ILE A 69 15.72 -11.34 -12.00
N ARG A 70 16.04 -10.05 -12.01
CA ARG A 70 17.35 -9.56 -11.54
C ARG A 70 17.61 -9.87 -10.07
N LEU A 71 16.63 -9.68 -9.20
CA LEU A 71 16.75 -9.98 -7.77
C LEU A 71 16.93 -11.48 -7.51
N THR A 72 16.23 -12.32 -8.27
CA THR A 72 16.27 -13.77 -8.10
C THR A 72 17.47 -14.43 -8.78
N ALA A 73 17.96 -13.90 -9.90
CA ALA A 73 19.16 -14.38 -10.61
C ALA A 73 20.45 -14.21 -9.80
N ALA A 74 20.48 -13.26 -8.86
CA ALA A 74 21.57 -13.14 -7.90
C ALA A 74 21.70 -14.37 -6.96
N ARG A 75 20.71 -15.28 -6.96
CA ARG A 75 20.70 -16.50 -6.12
C ARG A 75 21.19 -17.69 -6.94
N LYS A 76 22.13 -18.46 -6.38
CA LYS A 76 22.70 -19.67 -7.02
C LYS A 76 21.71 -20.84 -7.16
N SER A 77 20.51 -20.78 -6.58
CA SER A 77 19.52 -21.88 -6.61
C SER A 77 18.14 -21.39 -7.08
N GLY A 78 17.59 -22.02 -8.14
CA GLY A 78 16.17 -21.89 -8.51
C GLY A 78 15.81 -20.78 -9.51
N SER A 79 16.73 -20.34 -10.37
CA SER A 79 16.48 -19.22 -11.31
C SER A 79 15.45 -19.54 -12.40
N ALA A 80 15.39 -20.77 -12.91
CA ALA A 80 14.54 -21.13 -14.05
C ALA A 80 13.03 -21.04 -13.72
N TRP A 81 12.60 -21.58 -12.57
CA TRP A 81 11.21 -21.48 -12.13
C TRP A 81 10.82 -20.06 -11.74
N ALA A 82 11.76 -19.30 -11.16
CA ALA A 82 11.56 -17.89 -10.85
C ALA A 82 11.34 -17.06 -12.12
N LEU A 83 12.16 -17.31 -13.14
CA LEU A 83 12.05 -16.70 -14.45
C LEU A 83 10.72 -17.07 -15.13
N ALA A 84 10.39 -18.35 -15.18
CA ALA A 84 9.15 -18.83 -15.81
C ALA A 84 7.91 -18.25 -15.12
N GLY A 85 7.88 -18.23 -13.79
CA GLY A 85 6.77 -17.66 -13.02
C GLY A 85 6.61 -16.15 -13.24
N ALA A 86 7.71 -15.38 -13.15
CA ALA A 86 7.69 -13.94 -13.39
C ALA A 86 7.25 -13.60 -14.82
N ALA A 87 7.77 -14.34 -15.81
CA ALA A 87 7.40 -14.19 -17.21
C ALA A 87 5.93 -14.55 -17.46
N ALA A 88 5.43 -15.64 -16.87
CA ALA A 88 4.04 -16.06 -17.00
C ALA A 88 3.06 -15.01 -16.43
N LEU A 89 3.38 -14.44 -15.26
CA LEU A 89 2.56 -13.38 -14.66
C LEU A 89 2.57 -12.11 -15.52
N ALA A 90 3.73 -11.67 -15.99
CA ALA A 90 3.81 -10.49 -16.86
C ALA A 90 3.11 -10.72 -18.20
N ALA A 91 3.25 -11.91 -18.79
CA ALA A 91 2.57 -12.29 -20.02
C ALA A 91 1.05 -12.31 -19.84
N ALA A 92 0.55 -12.79 -18.69
CA ALA A 92 -0.87 -12.77 -18.36
C ALA A 92 -1.42 -11.34 -18.26
N VAL A 93 -0.70 -10.42 -17.60
CA VAL A 93 -1.08 -9.00 -17.55
C VAL A 93 -1.06 -8.37 -18.94
N ALA A 94 0.00 -8.60 -19.72
CA ALA A 94 0.14 -8.02 -21.05
C ALA A 94 -0.91 -8.55 -22.03
N ALA A 95 -1.24 -9.83 -21.97
CA ALA A 95 -2.27 -10.45 -22.81
C ALA A 95 -3.66 -9.87 -22.53
N ASP A 96 -4.03 -9.72 -21.25
CA ASP A 96 -5.31 -9.11 -20.86
C ASP A 96 -5.34 -7.61 -21.23
N ALA A 97 -4.24 -6.87 -21.01
CA ALA A 97 -4.10 -5.47 -21.41
C ALA A 97 -4.19 -5.27 -22.94
N ALA A 98 -3.75 -6.24 -23.73
CA ALA A 98 -3.83 -6.22 -25.19
C ALA A 98 -5.20 -6.69 -25.72
N GLY A 99 -6.12 -7.14 -24.85
CA GLY A 99 -7.41 -7.70 -25.26
C GLY A 99 -7.29 -9.06 -25.95
N LEU A 100 -6.19 -9.79 -25.70
CA LEU A 100 -5.95 -11.12 -26.25
C LEU A 100 -6.63 -12.23 -25.44
N VAL A 101 -7.04 -11.95 -24.21
CA VAL A 101 -7.88 -12.84 -23.42
C VAL A 101 -9.30 -12.73 -23.97
N PRO A 102 -9.84 -13.78 -24.62
CA PRO A 102 -11.14 -13.67 -25.25
C PRO A 102 -12.21 -13.39 -24.18
N ALA A 103 -13.11 -12.47 -24.53
CA ALA A 103 -14.32 -12.25 -23.77
C ALA A 103 -15.31 -13.31 -24.24
N ASP A 104 -15.28 -14.50 -23.64
CA ASP A 104 -16.05 -15.69 -24.06
C ASP A 104 -17.57 -15.54 -23.85
N GLY A 105 -18.14 -14.33 -24.00
CA GLY A 105 -19.43 -13.95 -23.42
C GLY A 105 -19.44 -14.05 -21.89
N GLY A 106 -18.27 -14.31 -21.29
CA GLY A 106 -18.06 -14.68 -19.90
C GLY A 106 -17.09 -13.76 -19.17
N SER A 107 -17.22 -13.82 -17.86
CA SER A 107 -16.69 -12.92 -16.83
C SER A 107 -15.16 -12.82 -16.66
N THR A 108 -14.36 -13.25 -17.64
CA THR A 108 -12.89 -13.43 -17.52
C THR A 108 -12.05 -12.24 -18.00
N SER A 109 -12.54 -11.47 -18.98
CA SER A 109 -11.87 -10.25 -19.43
C SER A 109 -11.78 -9.24 -18.28
N GLY A 110 -10.57 -8.69 -18.03
CA GLY A 110 -10.34 -7.76 -16.91
C GLY A 110 -10.23 -8.41 -15.52
N VAL A 111 -10.20 -9.75 -15.44
CA VAL A 111 -9.91 -10.49 -14.20
C VAL A 111 -8.44 -10.88 -14.11
N LEU A 112 -7.85 -11.24 -15.25
CA LEU A 112 -6.51 -11.83 -15.27
C LEU A 112 -5.43 -10.82 -14.92
N ALA A 113 -5.46 -9.61 -15.51
CA ALA A 113 -4.44 -8.60 -15.23
C ALA A 113 -4.38 -8.18 -13.75
N PRO A 114 -5.50 -7.83 -13.08
CA PRO A 114 -5.45 -7.46 -11.66
C PRO A 114 -4.89 -8.58 -10.77
N LEU A 115 -5.31 -9.83 -10.98
CA LEU A 115 -4.85 -10.97 -10.17
C LEU A 115 -3.37 -11.31 -10.44
N ALA A 116 -2.96 -11.35 -11.72
CA ALA A 116 -1.57 -11.61 -12.08
C ALA A 116 -0.65 -10.47 -11.61
N GLY A 117 -1.11 -9.22 -11.73
CA GLY A 117 -0.43 -8.04 -11.19
C GLY A 117 -0.26 -8.12 -9.69
N ALA A 118 -1.30 -8.51 -8.96
CA ALA A 118 -1.27 -8.66 -7.51
C ALA A 118 -0.25 -9.72 -7.09
N GLY A 119 -0.28 -10.89 -7.72
CA GLY A 119 0.71 -11.96 -7.49
C GLY A 119 2.15 -11.50 -7.77
N LEU A 120 2.36 -10.77 -8.88
CA LEU A 120 3.66 -10.23 -9.25
C LEU A 120 4.16 -9.19 -8.25
N THR A 121 3.28 -8.32 -7.77
CA THR A 121 3.58 -7.30 -6.76
C THR A 121 3.95 -7.92 -5.43
N VAL A 122 3.18 -8.91 -4.96
CA VAL A 122 3.47 -9.66 -3.72
C VAL A 122 4.86 -10.29 -3.79
N TRP A 123 5.18 -10.94 -4.92
CA TRP A 123 6.47 -11.59 -5.10
C TRP A 123 7.61 -10.57 -5.16
N LEU A 124 7.44 -9.49 -5.93
CA LEU A 124 8.44 -8.44 -6.05
C LEU A 124 8.74 -7.78 -4.69
N VAL A 125 7.71 -7.38 -3.94
CA VAL A 125 7.87 -6.77 -2.61
C VAL A 125 8.65 -7.71 -1.68
N ARG A 126 8.30 -9.01 -1.66
CA ARG A 126 9.02 -10.01 -0.87
C ARG A 126 10.50 -10.07 -1.24
N GLU A 127 10.85 -10.07 -2.52
CA GLU A 127 12.25 -10.16 -2.96
C GLU A 127 13.02 -8.86 -2.73
N ILE A 128 12.39 -7.69 -2.87
CA ILE A 128 13.01 -6.39 -2.52
C ILE A 128 13.35 -6.37 -1.02
N LEU A 129 12.39 -6.70 -0.16
CA LEU A 129 12.62 -6.72 1.29
C LEU A 129 13.71 -7.72 1.67
N ARG A 130 13.67 -8.92 1.08
CA ARG A 130 14.70 -9.95 1.28
C ARG A 130 16.08 -9.47 0.82
N HIS A 131 16.18 -8.79 -0.32
CA HIS A 131 17.44 -8.24 -0.84
C HIS A 131 18.09 -7.27 0.16
N HIS A 132 17.26 -6.52 0.89
CA HIS A 132 17.68 -5.59 1.94
C HIS A 132 17.80 -6.22 3.33
N GLY A 133 17.61 -7.53 3.47
CA GLY A 133 17.62 -8.20 4.78
C GLY A 133 16.44 -7.82 5.69
N VAL A 134 15.40 -7.19 5.14
CA VAL A 134 14.21 -6.73 5.87
C VAL A 134 13.16 -7.84 5.90
N ARG A 135 12.58 -8.07 7.08
CA ARG A 135 11.40 -8.92 7.24
C ARG A 135 10.19 -8.03 7.50
N LEU A 136 9.09 -8.28 6.80
CA LEU A 136 7.86 -7.51 6.96
C LEU A 136 7.35 -7.52 8.42
N HIS A 137 7.58 -8.63 9.15
CA HIS A 137 7.15 -8.83 10.53
C HIS A 137 8.17 -8.46 11.61
N ALA A 138 9.42 -8.16 11.25
CA ALA A 138 10.52 -8.03 12.23
C ALA A 138 11.28 -6.70 12.14
N SER A 139 10.70 -5.67 11.52
CA SER A 139 11.34 -4.36 11.47
C SER A 139 11.57 -3.85 12.90
N ALA A 140 12.84 -3.55 13.22
CA ALA A 140 13.21 -2.86 14.44
C ALA A 140 12.31 -1.64 14.65
N GLY A 141 12.01 -1.29 15.90
CA GLY A 141 11.24 -0.09 16.22
C GLY A 141 11.80 1.12 15.46
N PRO A 142 10.94 2.08 15.06
CA PRO A 142 11.40 3.27 14.35
C PRO A 142 12.54 3.91 15.15
N ALA A 143 13.69 4.11 14.51
CA ALA A 143 14.77 4.86 15.10
C ALA A 143 14.37 6.34 15.06
N ASP A 144 14.36 7.01 16.22
CA ASP A 144 14.26 8.47 16.34
C ASP A 144 15.57 9.13 15.88
N ALA A 145 16.03 8.80 14.67
CA ALA A 145 17.23 9.36 14.09
C ALA A 145 16.91 10.75 13.53
N ASP A 146 17.26 11.78 14.31
CA ASP A 146 17.18 13.17 13.92
C ASP A 146 18.23 13.48 12.83
N THR A 147 17.84 13.41 11.55
CA THR A 147 18.73 13.78 10.44
C THR A 147 17.99 14.59 9.38
N GLN A 148 18.56 15.77 9.09
CA GLN A 148 18.35 16.68 7.95
C GLN A 148 17.15 16.39 7.04
N GLY A 149 15.96 16.69 7.56
CA GLY A 149 14.68 16.52 6.86
C GLY A 149 14.34 17.58 5.83
N GLY A 150 15.24 18.51 5.46
CA GLY A 150 14.88 19.72 4.72
C GLY A 150 14.28 19.50 3.32
N VAL A 151 14.94 18.70 2.48
CA VAL A 151 14.49 18.46 1.09
C VAL A 151 13.24 17.58 1.06
N PHE A 152 13.16 16.58 1.94
CA PHE A 152 12.00 15.72 2.03
C PHE A 152 10.80 16.42 2.68
N ALA A 153 11.02 17.23 3.74
CA ALA A 153 9.98 18.08 4.30
C ALA A 153 9.48 19.09 3.25
N ALA A 154 10.36 19.63 2.39
CA ALA A 154 9.95 20.49 1.29
C ALA A 154 9.12 19.73 0.23
N ALA A 155 9.48 18.50 -0.12
CA ALA A 155 8.66 17.67 -1.01
C ALA A 155 7.31 17.31 -0.38
N LEU A 156 7.31 16.95 0.91
CA LEU A 156 6.12 16.64 1.69
C LEU A 156 5.20 17.84 1.85
N LEU A 157 5.76 19.03 2.13
CA LEU A 157 5.05 20.31 2.15
C LEU A 157 4.52 20.65 0.77
N GLY A 158 5.27 20.42 -0.30
CA GLY A 158 4.82 20.64 -1.68
C GLY A 158 3.62 19.76 -2.02
N PHE A 159 3.66 18.47 -1.65
CA PHE A 159 2.56 17.55 -1.86
C PHE A 159 1.36 17.83 -0.94
N ALA A 160 1.59 18.17 0.34
CA ALA A 160 0.54 18.57 1.27
C ALA A 160 -0.12 19.88 0.82
N ALA A 161 0.66 20.83 0.32
CA ALA A 161 0.16 22.07 -0.26
C ALA A 161 -0.60 21.81 -1.56
N ALA A 162 -0.14 20.90 -2.42
CA ALA A 162 -0.87 20.50 -3.63
C ALA A 162 -2.18 19.79 -3.28
N GLY A 163 -2.17 18.91 -2.28
CA GLY A 163 -3.36 18.26 -1.73
C GLY A 163 -4.34 19.25 -1.11
N LEU A 164 -3.85 20.18 -0.29
CA LEU A 164 -4.64 21.25 0.30
C LEU A 164 -5.20 22.19 -0.78
N ALA A 165 -4.40 22.53 -1.79
CA ALA A 165 -4.85 23.32 -2.94
C ALA A 165 -5.92 22.56 -3.72
N MET A 166 -5.80 21.25 -3.92
CA MET A 166 -6.82 20.42 -4.54
C MET A 166 -8.11 20.35 -3.73
N VAL A 167 -8.01 20.17 -2.41
CA VAL A 167 -9.16 20.18 -1.49
C VAL A 167 -9.81 21.57 -1.52
N THR A 168 -9.01 22.63 -1.47
CA THR A 168 -9.50 24.01 -1.56
C THR A 168 -10.21 24.23 -2.90
N VAL A 169 -9.59 23.90 -4.03
CA VAL A 169 -10.24 23.94 -5.35
C VAL A 169 -11.57 23.14 -5.30
N SER A 170 -11.56 21.92 -4.76
CA SER A 170 -12.75 21.07 -4.65
C SER A 170 -13.86 21.61 -3.72
N LEU A 171 -13.53 22.51 -2.79
CA LEU A 171 -14.50 23.21 -1.94
C LEU A 171 -15.12 24.43 -2.64
N TRP A 172 -14.42 25.00 -3.62
CA TRP A 172 -14.85 26.18 -4.36
C TRP A 172 -15.55 25.82 -5.69
N PHE A 173 -15.36 24.60 -6.19
CA PHE A 173 -16.06 24.07 -7.37
C PHE A 173 -17.13 23.05 -6.93
N PRO A 174 -18.40 23.19 -7.34
CA PRO A 174 -19.46 22.25 -6.99
C PRO A 174 -19.07 20.84 -7.40
N GLN A 175 -19.28 19.90 -6.47
CA GLN A 175 -18.66 18.59 -6.50
C GLN A 175 -18.94 17.84 -7.80
N SER A 176 -17.87 17.37 -8.45
CA SER A 176 -17.97 16.18 -9.30
C SER A 176 -18.30 15.01 -8.36
N THR A 177 -19.60 14.80 -8.14
CA THR A 177 -20.08 13.45 -7.91
C THR A 177 -19.87 12.75 -9.24
N LEU A 178 -18.93 11.80 -9.31
CA LEU A 178 -18.87 10.85 -10.41
C LEU A 178 -20.30 10.54 -10.84
N SER A 179 -20.65 10.83 -12.09
CA SER A 179 -22.05 10.78 -12.53
C SER A 179 -22.63 9.35 -12.57
N GLY A 180 -21.84 8.35 -12.16
CA GLY A 180 -22.20 6.94 -12.05
C GLY A 180 -21.33 6.22 -11.01
N HIS A 181 -21.47 4.90 -10.91
CA HIS A 181 -20.71 4.09 -9.94
C HIS A 181 -19.23 4.09 -10.29
N GLN A 182 -18.35 4.22 -9.29
CA GLN A 182 -16.88 4.22 -9.49
C GLN A 182 -16.39 2.97 -10.24
N LEU A 183 -17.04 1.83 -10.01
CA LEU A 183 -16.78 0.57 -10.73
C LEU A 183 -17.14 0.67 -12.21
N GLU A 184 -18.30 1.24 -12.54
CA GLU A 184 -18.73 1.43 -13.93
C GLU A 184 -17.83 2.42 -14.67
N ALA A 185 -17.40 3.49 -13.99
CA ALA A 185 -16.43 4.43 -14.53
C ALA A 185 -15.07 3.76 -14.83
N GLY A 186 -14.70 2.74 -14.05
CA GLY A 186 -13.54 1.88 -14.28
C GLY A 186 -13.78 0.75 -15.30
N GLY A 187 -14.98 0.63 -15.88
CA GLY A 187 -15.34 -0.46 -16.81
C GLY A 187 -15.57 -1.81 -16.14
N ILE A 188 -15.73 -1.85 -14.82
CA ILE A 188 -16.02 -3.06 -14.04
C ILE A 188 -17.52 -3.31 -14.08
N THR A 189 -17.92 -4.37 -14.78
CA THR A 189 -19.33 -4.71 -15.07
C THR A 189 -19.78 -6.02 -14.43
N THR A 190 -18.84 -6.86 -13.99
CA THR A 190 -19.13 -8.18 -13.41
C THR A 190 -18.61 -8.32 -11.99
N GLY A 191 -19.17 -9.28 -11.24
CA GLY A 191 -18.72 -9.56 -9.87
C GLY A 191 -17.29 -10.09 -9.79
N SER A 192 -16.82 -10.85 -10.79
CA SER A 192 -15.46 -11.36 -10.85
C SER A 192 -14.44 -10.25 -11.15
N GLN A 193 -14.78 -9.31 -12.05
CA GLN A 193 -13.96 -8.13 -12.31
C GLN A 193 -13.82 -7.28 -11.04
N ALA A 194 -14.93 -7.06 -10.32
CA ALA A 194 -14.91 -6.34 -9.05
C ALA A 194 -14.02 -7.05 -8.02
N PHE A 195 -14.18 -8.36 -7.85
CA PHE A 195 -13.31 -9.15 -6.97
C PHE A 195 -11.83 -9.01 -7.31
N ALA A 196 -11.47 -9.15 -8.60
CA ALA A 196 -10.09 -9.04 -9.06
C ALA A 196 -9.52 -7.63 -8.82
N ALA A 197 -10.32 -6.60 -9.08
CA ALA A 197 -9.97 -5.22 -8.79
C ALA A 197 -9.74 -4.99 -7.29
N PHE A 198 -10.60 -5.51 -6.42
CA PHE A 198 -10.46 -5.38 -4.95
C PHE A 198 -9.21 -6.08 -4.41
N VAL A 199 -8.86 -7.24 -4.97
CA VAL A 199 -7.61 -7.93 -4.62
C VAL A 199 -6.42 -7.08 -5.04
N TRP A 200 -6.45 -6.53 -6.25
CA TRP A 200 -5.40 -5.68 -6.78
C TRP A 200 -5.21 -4.38 -5.97
N THR A 201 -6.29 -3.63 -5.71
CA THR A 201 -6.24 -2.38 -4.93
C THR A 201 -5.71 -2.61 -3.52
N ALA A 202 -6.21 -3.64 -2.84
CA ALA A 202 -5.70 -4.01 -1.52
C ALA A 202 -4.19 -4.30 -1.56
N VAL A 203 -3.70 -5.07 -2.53
CA VAL A 203 -2.27 -5.38 -2.66
C VAL A 203 -1.45 -4.14 -3.00
N ALA A 204 -1.87 -3.33 -3.97
CA ALA A 204 -1.14 -2.14 -4.36
C ALA A 204 -1.03 -1.15 -3.19
N GLU A 205 -2.16 -0.83 -2.55
CA GLU A 205 -2.21 0.22 -1.54
C GLU A 205 -1.68 -0.23 -0.17
N GLU A 206 -2.00 -1.44 0.28
CA GLU A 206 -1.60 -1.90 1.61
C GLU A 206 -0.23 -2.57 1.62
N LEU A 207 0.11 -3.34 0.58
CA LEU A 207 1.42 -4.00 0.52
C LEU A 207 2.49 -3.10 -0.10
N ALA A 208 2.26 -2.54 -1.30
CA ALA A 208 3.29 -1.77 -2.00
C ALA A 208 3.42 -0.33 -1.47
N GLU A 209 2.30 0.38 -1.27
CA GLU A 209 2.32 1.78 -0.85
C GLU A 209 2.44 1.98 0.66
N THR A 210 1.96 1.04 1.48
CA THR A 210 1.98 1.17 2.94
C THR A 210 3.08 0.31 3.57
N ALA A 211 2.93 -1.01 3.54
CA ALA A 211 3.82 -1.92 4.26
C ALA A 211 5.27 -1.88 3.75
N ALA A 212 5.48 -1.93 2.43
CA ALA A 212 6.81 -1.90 1.83
C ALA A 212 7.50 -0.55 2.05
N VAL A 213 6.78 0.57 1.93
CA VAL A 213 7.32 1.91 2.21
C VAL A 213 7.78 2.03 3.65
N LEU A 214 6.93 1.68 4.61
CA LEU A 214 7.26 1.74 6.04
C LEU A 214 8.44 0.80 6.38
N ALA A 215 8.46 -0.41 5.81
CA ALA A 215 9.52 -1.38 6.06
C ALA A 215 10.87 -0.96 5.47
N LEU A 216 10.91 -0.50 4.21
CA LEU A 216 12.15 -0.10 3.53
C LEU A 216 12.74 1.19 4.11
N LEU A 217 11.91 2.21 4.32
CA LEU A 217 12.37 3.47 4.90
C LEU A 217 12.76 3.29 6.38
N GLY A 218 12.02 2.47 7.13
CA GLY A 218 12.39 2.10 8.50
C GLY A 218 13.73 1.37 8.57
N ALA A 219 13.98 0.40 7.67
CA ALA A 219 15.25 -0.31 7.58
C ALA A 219 16.43 0.57 7.13
N ALA A 220 16.13 1.67 6.43
CA ALA A 220 17.10 2.70 6.08
C ALA A 220 17.30 3.77 7.17
N GLY A 221 16.70 3.58 8.36
CA GLY A 221 16.82 4.52 9.48
C GLY A 221 16.15 5.87 9.23
N ARG A 222 15.15 5.92 8.33
CA ARG A 222 14.42 7.16 8.04
C ARG A 222 13.38 7.45 9.11
N PRO A 223 13.10 8.73 9.42
CA PRO A 223 12.07 9.09 10.39
C PRO A 223 10.71 8.51 10.01
N VAL A 224 10.01 7.91 10.98
CA VAL A 224 8.69 7.28 10.75
C VAL A 224 7.67 8.28 10.19
N ARG A 225 7.72 9.54 10.64
CA ARG A 225 6.87 10.64 10.13
C ARG A 225 6.99 10.82 8.63
N GLU A 226 8.17 10.59 8.08
CA GLU A 226 8.44 10.75 6.66
C GLU A 226 7.81 9.61 5.86
N ALA A 227 7.97 8.37 6.33
CA ALA A 227 7.34 7.21 5.69
C ALA A 227 5.81 7.25 5.78
N VAL A 228 5.26 7.63 6.95
CA VAL A 228 3.82 7.84 7.16
C VAL A 228 3.29 8.85 6.16
N ALA A 229 3.94 10.01 6.06
CA ALA A 229 3.44 11.06 5.20
C ALA A 229 3.54 10.67 3.72
N LEU A 230 4.58 9.94 3.28
CA LEU A 230 4.61 9.37 1.94
C LEU A 230 3.43 8.42 1.68
N CYS A 231 3.10 7.52 2.61
CA CYS A 231 1.94 6.63 2.48
C CYS A 231 0.63 7.42 2.31
N LEU A 232 0.43 8.47 3.11
CA LEU A 232 -0.77 9.31 3.05
C LEU A 232 -0.86 10.11 1.74
N LEU A 233 0.27 10.59 1.24
CA LEU A 233 0.34 11.30 -0.03
C LEU A 233 0.05 10.39 -1.22
N LEU A 234 0.56 9.16 -1.21
CA LEU A 234 0.25 8.16 -2.22
C LEU A 234 -1.26 7.84 -2.22
N ARG A 235 -1.85 7.68 -1.03
CA ARG A 235 -3.30 7.46 -0.88
C ARG A 235 -4.12 8.62 -1.43
N LEU A 236 -3.75 9.85 -1.07
CA LEU A 236 -4.41 11.06 -1.58
C LEU A 236 -4.26 11.16 -3.11
N ALA A 237 -3.07 10.90 -3.64
CA ALA A 237 -2.79 10.96 -5.07
C ALA A 237 -3.63 9.93 -5.85
N GLY A 238 -3.79 8.71 -5.33
CA GLY A 238 -4.64 7.67 -5.94
C GLY A 238 -6.14 7.96 -5.86
N HIS A 239 -6.56 8.95 -5.05
CA HIS A 239 -7.96 9.29 -4.83
C HIS A 239 -8.29 10.75 -5.14
N ALA A 240 -7.34 11.47 -5.76
CA ALA A 240 -7.45 12.90 -6.03
C ALA A 240 -8.72 13.25 -6.83
N TYR A 241 -9.15 12.37 -7.74
CA TYR A 241 -10.37 12.54 -8.52
C TYR A 241 -11.67 12.56 -7.70
N LEU A 242 -11.63 12.18 -6.42
CA LEU A 242 -12.78 12.25 -5.50
C LEU A 242 -12.93 13.63 -4.83
N GLY A 243 -12.00 14.56 -5.07
CA GLY A 243 -12.04 15.90 -4.50
C GLY A 243 -12.04 15.87 -2.97
N ALA A 244 -13.03 16.52 -2.33
CA ALA A 244 -13.13 16.53 -0.87
C ALA A 244 -13.34 15.13 -0.25
N ALA A 245 -13.96 14.19 -0.98
CA ALA A 245 -14.14 12.83 -0.49
C ALA A 245 -12.81 12.03 -0.42
N ALA A 246 -11.74 12.50 -1.09
CA ALA A 246 -10.40 11.93 -0.94
C ALA A 246 -9.87 12.01 0.50
N VAL A 247 -10.40 12.92 1.33
CA VAL A 247 -10.09 12.99 2.76
C VAL A 247 -10.48 11.70 3.48
N ALA A 248 -11.59 11.06 3.11
CA ALA A 248 -11.98 9.77 3.71
C ALA A 248 -10.96 8.67 3.37
N ALA A 249 -10.45 8.64 2.13
CA ALA A 249 -9.38 7.73 1.73
C ALA A 249 -8.08 8.01 2.50
N MET A 250 -7.73 9.28 2.74
CA MET A 250 -6.59 9.63 3.59
C MET A 250 -6.76 9.14 5.03
N VAL A 251 -7.95 9.27 5.62
CA VAL A 251 -8.23 8.76 6.97
C VAL A 251 -8.11 7.24 7.01
N ALA A 252 -8.65 6.54 6.01
CA ALA A 252 -8.48 5.09 5.88
C ALA A 252 -7.00 4.70 5.77
N GLY A 253 -6.22 5.41 4.94
CA GLY A 253 -4.77 5.22 4.83
C GLY A 253 -4.03 5.48 6.15
N ALA A 254 -4.43 6.49 6.92
CA ALA A 254 -3.86 6.75 8.24
C ALA A 254 -4.14 5.62 9.22
N VAL A 255 -5.37 5.10 9.23
CA VAL A 255 -5.73 3.92 10.04
C VAL A 255 -4.90 2.71 9.63
N ALA A 256 -4.75 2.45 8.32
CA ALA A 256 -3.91 1.35 7.83
C ALA A 256 -2.44 1.48 8.27
N VAL A 257 -1.86 2.68 8.14
CA VAL A 257 -0.50 2.96 8.62
C VAL A 257 -0.37 2.70 10.12
N LEU A 258 -1.32 3.18 10.94
CA LEU A 258 -1.33 2.95 12.39
C LEU A 258 -1.43 1.45 12.73
N LEU A 259 -2.32 0.72 12.06
CA LEU A 259 -2.47 -0.72 12.22
C LEU A 259 -1.19 -1.46 11.82
N PHE A 260 -0.54 -1.07 10.71
CA PHE A 260 0.72 -1.67 10.31
C PHE A 260 1.84 -1.39 11.32
N LEU A 261 1.97 -0.13 11.77
CA LEU A 261 2.98 0.24 12.78
C LEU A 261 2.77 -0.53 14.09
N ARG A 262 1.51 -0.76 14.47
CA ARG A 262 1.11 -1.50 15.68
C ARG A 262 1.32 -3.01 15.56
N TYR A 263 0.81 -3.64 14.51
CA TYR A 263 0.74 -5.10 14.37
C TYR A 263 1.85 -5.70 13.52
N ARG A 264 2.57 -4.88 12.74
CA ARG A 264 3.63 -5.31 11.81
C ARG A 264 3.18 -6.46 10.90
N SER A 265 1.92 -6.42 10.48
CA SER A 265 1.30 -7.43 9.63
C SER A 265 0.47 -6.75 8.57
N VAL A 266 0.67 -7.15 7.31
CA VAL A 266 -0.07 -6.61 6.16
C VAL A 266 -1.38 -7.38 5.92
N VAL A 267 -1.48 -8.63 6.39
CA VAL A 267 -2.65 -9.49 6.13
C VAL A 267 -3.95 -8.86 6.67
N PRO A 268 -4.02 -8.35 7.92
CA PRO A 268 -5.22 -7.68 8.40
C PRO A 268 -5.61 -6.46 7.57
N LEU A 269 -4.62 -5.71 7.04
CA LEU A 269 -4.86 -4.54 6.21
C LEU A 269 -5.45 -4.95 4.86
N LEU A 270 -4.86 -5.96 4.21
CA LEU A 270 -5.38 -6.50 2.94
C LEU A 270 -6.83 -6.96 3.07
N LEU A 271 -7.14 -7.70 4.14
CA LEU A 271 -8.49 -8.20 4.38
C LEU A 271 -9.47 -7.06 4.70
N ALA A 272 -9.06 -6.09 5.51
CA ALA A 272 -9.90 -4.94 5.85
C ALA A 272 -10.18 -4.06 4.62
N HIS A 273 -9.17 -3.80 3.79
CA HIS A 273 -9.31 -3.05 2.54
C HIS A 273 -10.22 -3.81 1.56
N PHE A 274 -9.96 -5.09 1.32
CA PHE A 274 -10.80 -5.91 0.46
C PHE A 274 -12.26 -5.94 0.94
N ALA A 275 -12.48 -6.10 2.25
CA ALA A 275 -13.81 -6.10 2.83
C ALA A 275 -14.48 -4.73 2.71
N TRP A 276 -13.73 -3.64 2.86
CA TRP A 276 -14.20 -2.28 2.64
C TRP A 276 -14.66 -2.10 1.20
N ASP A 277 -13.85 -2.45 0.21
CA ASP A 277 -14.20 -2.34 -1.22
C ASP A 277 -15.43 -3.19 -1.58
N ALA A 278 -15.48 -4.42 -1.06
CA ALA A 278 -16.63 -5.31 -1.22
C ALA A 278 -17.91 -4.74 -0.59
N LYS A 279 -17.81 -4.11 0.59
CA LYS A 279 -18.97 -3.49 1.26
C LYS A 279 -19.39 -2.18 0.62
N VAL A 280 -18.45 -1.35 0.17
CA VAL A 280 -18.74 -0.12 -0.57
C VAL A 280 -19.55 -0.46 -1.81
N ARG A 281 -19.20 -1.54 -2.53
CA ARG A 281 -20.02 -2.06 -3.63
C ARG A 281 -21.46 -2.35 -3.18
N ASP A 282 -21.66 -3.11 -2.10
CA ASP A 282 -23.00 -3.49 -1.66
C ASP A 282 -23.83 -2.31 -1.10
N TRP A 283 -23.19 -1.27 -0.56
CA TRP A 283 -23.84 -0.18 0.18
C TRP A 283 -24.06 1.09 -0.65
N VAL A 284 -23.15 1.40 -1.58
CA VAL A 284 -23.20 2.63 -2.38
C VAL A 284 -24.05 2.45 -3.65
N ILE A 285 -24.19 1.21 -4.13
CA ILE A 285 -24.96 0.90 -5.35
C ILE A 285 -26.44 1.31 -5.28
N PRO A 286 -27.16 1.20 -4.14
CA PRO A 286 -28.57 1.62 -4.09
C PRO A 286 -28.82 3.10 -3.71
N GLN A 287 -27.85 3.85 -3.16
CA GLN A 287 -28.14 5.09 -2.42
C GLN A 287 -27.62 6.40 -3.03
N LEU A 288 -26.82 6.35 -4.10
CA LEU A 288 -26.32 7.55 -4.81
C LEU A 288 -27.06 7.84 -6.12
N TYR A 289 -28.32 7.40 -6.25
CA TYR A 289 -29.16 7.90 -7.32
C TYR A 289 -29.64 9.30 -6.96
N ALA A 290 -29.30 10.28 -7.81
CA ALA A 290 -30.07 11.51 -7.86
C ALA A 290 -31.52 11.11 -8.16
N VAL A 291 -32.40 11.25 -7.19
CA VAL A 291 -33.84 11.13 -7.44
C VAL A 291 -34.18 12.35 -8.28
N ASP A 292 -34.49 12.10 -9.55
CA ASP A 292 -35.10 13.11 -10.39
C ASP A 292 -36.47 13.42 -9.77
N THR A 293 -36.62 14.62 -9.19
CA THR A 293 -37.87 15.03 -8.53
C THR A 293 -38.99 15.32 -9.54
N GLY A 294 -38.74 15.14 -10.85
CA GLY A 294 -39.72 15.30 -11.91
C GLY A 294 -39.99 16.75 -12.30
N ASP A 295 -39.37 17.71 -11.62
CA ASP A 295 -39.45 19.16 -11.85
C ASP A 295 -38.18 19.73 -12.54
N GLY A 296 -37.26 18.86 -12.96
CA GLY A 296 -35.98 19.25 -13.55
C GLY A 296 -34.92 19.67 -12.53
N THR A 297 -35.24 19.63 -11.23
CA THR A 297 -34.28 19.89 -10.16
C THR A 297 -33.63 18.57 -9.71
N ARG A 298 -32.33 18.39 -9.96
CA ARG A 298 -31.60 17.27 -9.38
C ARG A 298 -31.32 17.57 -7.91
N THR A 299 -32.18 17.11 -7.02
CA THR A 299 -31.93 17.20 -5.58
C THR A 299 -30.96 16.08 -5.18
N VAL A 300 -29.68 16.41 -5.08
CA VAL A 300 -28.70 15.48 -4.53
C VAL A 300 -28.99 15.35 -3.03
N LEU A 301 -29.47 14.19 -2.58
CA LEU A 301 -29.58 13.83 -1.16
C LEU A 301 -28.16 13.64 -0.55
N LEU A 302 -27.36 14.70 -0.56
CA LEU A 302 -25.99 14.77 -0.02
C LEU A 302 -25.94 14.41 1.47
N PHE A 303 -27.06 14.58 2.20
CA PHE A 303 -27.11 14.39 3.64
C PHE A 303 -27.22 12.93 4.09
N ALA A 304 -27.71 12.02 3.25
CA ALA A 304 -27.86 10.61 3.60
C ALA A 304 -26.55 9.84 3.41
N SER A 305 -25.85 10.07 2.30
CA SER A 305 -24.56 9.43 2.01
C SER A 305 -23.44 9.92 2.92
N TRP A 306 -23.44 11.19 3.31
CA TRP A 306 -22.47 11.68 4.28
C TRP A 306 -22.68 11.05 5.67
N ARG A 307 -23.93 10.78 6.08
CA ARG A 307 -24.22 10.05 7.32
C ARG A 307 -23.78 8.59 7.26
N THR A 308 -24.02 7.87 6.17
CA THR A 308 -23.53 6.48 6.03
C THR A 308 -22.01 6.43 5.91
N SER A 309 -21.37 7.27 5.11
CA SER A 309 -19.91 7.34 5.04
C SER A 309 -19.28 7.76 6.38
N THR A 310 -19.88 8.70 7.11
CA THR A 310 -19.42 9.08 8.46
C THR A 310 -19.64 7.97 9.47
N VAL A 311 -20.77 7.26 9.42
CA VAL A 311 -21.02 6.09 10.27
C VAL A 311 -20.06 4.96 9.93
N THR A 312 -19.76 4.69 8.66
CA THR A 312 -18.74 3.70 8.28
C THR A 312 -17.35 4.16 8.70
N LEU A 313 -17.00 5.45 8.56
CA LEU A 313 -15.74 6.00 9.08
C LEU A 313 -15.65 5.87 10.61
N LEU A 314 -16.75 6.13 11.33
CA LEU A 314 -16.85 6.01 12.78
C LEU A 314 -16.88 4.56 13.26
N LEU A 315 -17.44 3.63 12.48
CA LEU A 315 -17.42 2.19 12.75
C LEU A 315 -16.05 1.60 12.42
N THR A 316 -15.34 2.12 11.43
CA THR A 316 -13.99 1.67 11.06
C THR A 316 -12.95 2.27 12.00
N ALA A 317 -13.09 3.54 12.36
CA ALA A 317 -12.35 4.17 13.45
C ALA A 317 -12.71 3.52 14.79
N GLY A 318 -13.97 3.19 15.03
CA GLY A 318 -14.45 2.49 16.21
C GLY A 318 -13.93 1.06 16.31
N ALA A 319 -13.87 0.32 15.21
CA ALA A 319 -13.25 -1.00 15.13
C ALA A 319 -11.73 -0.93 15.27
N ALA A 320 -11.09 0.08 14.70
CA ALA A 320 -9.66 0.34 14.89
C ALA A 320 -9.36 0.71 16.36
N LEU A 321 -10.17 1.56 16.99
CA LEU A 321 -10.08 1.91 18.41
C LEU A 321 -10.40 0.71 19.31
N TRP A 322 -11.36 -0.13 18.94
CA TRP A 322 -11.71 -1.37 19.64
C TRP A 322 -10.55 -2.38 19.57
N LEU A 323 -9.95 -2.56 18.39
CA LEU A 323 -8.73 -3.37 18.22
C LEU A 323 -7.56 -2.78 19.02
N LEU A 324 -7.38 -1.46 19.05
CA LEU A 324 -6.35 -0.79 19.86
C LEU A 324 -6.61 -0.93 21.38
N HIS A 325 -7.87 -1.01 21.82
CA HIS A 325 -8.26 -1.15 23.22
C HIS A 325 -8.08 -2.59 23.73
N PHE A 326 -8.48 -3.59 22.94
CA PHE A 326 -8.40 -5.01 23.33
C PHE A 326 -7.06 -5.68 22.99
N ALA A 327 -6.24 -5.07 22.13
CA ALA A 327 -4.88 -5.51 21.85
C ALA A 327 -3.83 -4.76 22.67
N GLN A 328 -4.18 -4.20 23.84
CA GLN A 328 -3.17 -3.92 24.85
C GLN A 328 -2.35 -5.21 25.01
N PRO A 329 -1.01 -5.18 24.90
CA PRO A 329 -0.24 -6.34 25.29
C PRO A 329 -0.72 -6.62 26.70
N THR A 330 -1.21 -7.83 26.99
CA THR A 330 -1.19 -8.28 28.37
C THR A 330 0.23 -7.99 28.80
N THR A 331 0.39 -6.97 29.66
CA THR A 331 1.67 -6.69 30.27
C THR A 331 2.01 -8.04 30.84
N ALA A 332 2.95 -8.74 30.21
CA ALA A 332 3.57 -9.89 30.79
C ALA A 332 4.07 -9.30 32.09
N SER A 333 3.31 -9.57 33.16
CA SER A 333 3.70 -9.12 34.47
C SER A 333 5.09 -9.71 34.58
N ASN A 334 6.07 -8.84 34.71
CA ASN A 334 7.39 -9.25 35.09
C ASN A 334 7.21 -9.80 36.51
N SER A 335 6.74 -11.03 36.61
CA SER A 335 7.07 -11.96 37.68
C SER A 335 8.55 -12.33 37.52
N ASN A 336 9.41 -11.30 37.53
CA ASN A 336 10.80 -11.37 37.93
C ASN A 336 10.93 -11.10 39.44
N GLN A 337 9.82 -11.13 40.20
CA GLN A 337 9.81 -11.28 41.65
C GLN A 337 10.12 -12.73 42.11
N ALA A 338 11.02 -13.42 41.42
CA ALA A 338 11.59 -14.70 41.88
C ALA A 338 13.12 -14.65 41.93
N GLY A 339 13.67 -13.47 42.23
CA GLY A 339 15.11 -13.20 42.28
C GLY A 339 15.56 -12.42 43.52
N GLU A 340 14.86 -12.55 44.65
CA GLU A 340 15.36 -12.08 45.96
C GLU A 340 15.04 -13.13 47.04
N ALA A 341 15.70 -14.29 46.97
CA ALA A 341 16.12 -15.06 48.15
C ALA A 341 16.90 -16.30 47.70
N ALA A 342 18.08 -16.48 48.30
CA ALA A 342 19.01 -17.60 48.15
C ALA A 342 19.80 -17.63 46.82
N GLY A 343 21.12 -17.56 46.80
CA GLY A 343 22.08 -17.68 47.86
C GLY A 343 23.47 -17.67 47.24
N SER A 344 24.40 -17.14 48.01
CA SER A 344 25.84 -17.15 47.80
C SER A 344 26.38 -18.46 47.23
N GLY A 345 27.21 -18.36 46.19
CA GLY A 345 27.95 -19.50 45.63
C GLY A 345 29.04 -19.10 44.67
N ARG A 346 29.93 -18.18 45.07
CA ARG A 346 31.23 -17.97 44.40
C ARG A 346 32.06 -19.25 44.53
N THR A 347 32.35 -19.91 43.43
CA THR A 347 33.60 -20.67 43.26
C THR A 347 34.18 -20.38 41.88
N SER A 348 35.26 -19.61 41.87
CA SER A 348 36.07 -19.35 40.69
C SER A 348 36.81 -20.64 40.29
N PRO A 349 36.86 -21.03 39.00
CA PRO A 349 37.78 -22.06 38.54
C PRO A 349 39.21 -21.51 38.41
N PRO A 350 40.24 -22.33 38.68
CA PRO A 350 41.64 -21.91 38.66
C PRO A 350 42.16 -21.70 37.23
N ALA A 351 43.07 -20.75 37.10
CA ALA A 351 43.78 -20.40 35.89
C ALA A 351 44.57 -21.61 35.34
N ALA A 352 44.23 -22.04 34.12
CA ALA A 352 45.02 -23.02 33.37
C ALA A 352 46.09 -22.30 32.54
N ALA A 353 47.32 -22.77 32.72
CA ALA A 353 48.56 -22.21 32.20
C ALA A 353 48.70 -22.30 30.68
N SER A 354 49.36 -21.28 30.14
CA SER A 354 49.83 -21.19 28.76
C SER A 354 50.98 -22.18 28.51
N PRO A 355 50.97 -23.01 27.44
CA PRO A 355 52.17 -23.68 26.97
C PRO A 355 52.89 -22.83 25.93
N ALA A 356 54.21 -22.76 26.11
CA ALA A 356 55.18 -22.06 25.30
C ALA A 356 55.46 -22.74 23.95
N ARG A 357 55.95 -21.92 23.01
CA ARG A 357 56.97 -22.19 21.97
C ARG A 357 57.26 -23.65 21.60
N ARG A 358 57.30 -23.90 20.29
CA ARG A 358 58.53 -24.33 19.58
C ARG A 358 58.41 -24.11 18.07
N ALA A 359 59.44 -23.45 17.51
CA ALA A 359 59.83 -23.53 16.10
C ALA A 359 60.61 -24.84 15.87
N PRO A 360 60.79 -25.27 14.61
CA PRO A 360 61.98 -24.86 13.85
C PRO A 360 61.69 -24.02 12.60
#